data_AF-A0A731C3E3-F1
#
_entry.id   AF-A0A731C3E3-F1
#
_cell.length_a   1.000
_cell.length_b   1.000
_cell.length_c   1.000
_cell.angle_alpha   90.00
_cell.angle_beta   90.00
_cell.angle_gamma   90.00
#
_symmetry.space_group_name_H-M   'P 1'
#
loop_
_entity.id
_entity.type
_entity.pdbx_description
1 polymer ?
#
loop_
_entity_poly.entity_id
_entity_poly.type
_entity_poly.pdbx_seq_one_letter_code
_entity_poly.pdbx_strand_id
1 'polypeptide(L)' 'MPLQCHYIGGRRPKLTPEQWAQAGCLIRAGVPRQQVAIIYDAGL' A
#
# COMPACT_ATOMS: atom_id res chain seq x y z
N MET A 1 -10.43 -4.33 -11.42
CA MET A 1 -9.25 -4.15 -12.30
C MET A 1 -8.02 -4.04 -11.42
N PRO A 2 -7.14 -5.05 -11.32
CA PRO A 2 -5.91 -4.89 -10.58
C PRO A 2 -4.96 -4.02 -11.41
N LEU A 3 -4.73 -2.80 -10.95
CA LEU A 3 -3.63 -1.95 -11.43
C LEU A 3 -2.34 -2.72 -11.22
N GLN A 4 -1.80 -3.25 -12.31
CA GLN A 4 -0.50 -3.89 -12.37
C GLN A 4 0.55 -2.78 -12.23
N CYS A 5 0.80 -2.34 -10.99
CA CYS A 5 1.92 -1.47 -10.67
C CYS A 5 3.19 -2.24 -11.00
N HIS A 6 3.72 -1.90 -12.17
CA HIS A 6 4.86 -2.55 -12.81
C HIS A 6 6.05 -2.63 -11.85
N TYR A 7 6.73 -3.77 -11.92
CA TYR A 7 8.09 -3.96 -11.46
C TYR A 7 9.01 -2.88 -12.03
N ILE A 8 9.24 -1.79 -11.30
CA ILE A 8 10.28 -0.81 -11.65
C ILE A 8 11.56 -1.26 -10.94
N GLY A 9 12.43 -1.97 -11.65
CA GLY A 9 13.84 -2.19 -11.23
C GLY A 9 14.16 -3.48 -10.46
N GLY A 10 13.34 -4.53 -10.54
CA GLY A 10 13.69 -5.86 -10.02
C GLY A 10 13.70 -6.02 -8.50
N ARG A 11 13.55 -4.94 -7.72
CA ARG A 11 13.25 -5.04 -6.29
C ARG A 11 11.79 -5.41 -6.08
N ARG A 12 11.56 -6.35 -5.16
CA ARG A 12 10.22 -6.71 -4.70
C ARG A 12 9.57 -5.46 -4.08
N PRO A 13 8.39 -5.03 -4.57
CA PRO A 13 7.71 -3.88 -4.00
C PRO A 13 7.35 -4.17 -2.53
N LYS A 14 7.58 -3.18 -1.66
CA LYS A 14 7.37 -3.29 -0.20
C LYS A 14 5.89 -3.61 0.13
N LEU A 15 4.97 -3.15 -0.73
CA LEU A 15 3.55 -3.49 -0.68
C LEU A 15 3.09 -4.12 -2.00
N THR A 16 2.25 -5.15 -1.89
CA THR A 16 1.53 -5.70 -3.04
C THR A 16 0.40 -4.76 -3.49
N PRO A 17 -0.06 -4.84 -4.74
CA PRO A 17 -1.20 -4.05 -5.21
C PRO A 17 -2.49 -4.29 -4.38
N GLU A 18 -2.67 -5.49 -3.83
CA GLU A 18 -3.77 -5.77 -2.90
C GLU A 18 -3.62 -5.01 -1.57
N GLN A 19 -2.40 -4.93 -1.02
CA GLN A 19 -2.13 -4.12 0.17
C GLN A 19 -2.36 -2.63 -0.10
N TRP A 20 -2.05 -2.13 -1.30
CA TRP A 20 -2.38 -0.77 -1.71
C TRP A 20 -3.89 -0.53 -1.78
N ALA A 21 -4.65 -1.48 -2.33
CA ALA A 21 -6.10 -1.40 -2.36
C ALA A 21 -6.68 -1.37 -0.93
N GLN A 22 -6.17 -2.22 -0.04
CA GLN A 22 -6.60 -2.27 1.37
C GLN A 22 -6.18 -1.00 2.13
N ALA A 23 -4.98 -0.48 1.91
CA ALA A 23 -4.51 0.79 2.47
C ALA A 23 -5.42 1.95 2.04
N GLY A 24 -5.80 2.00 0.76
CA GLY A 24 -6.77 2.98 0.24
C GLY A 24 -8.15 2.87 0.91
N CYS A 25 -8.64 1.64 1.13
CA CYS A 25 -9.87 1.40 1.87
C CYS A 25 -9.81 1.90 3.32
N LEU A 26 -8.69 1.67 4.03
CA LEU A 26 -8.50 2.13 5.40
C LEU A 26 -8.48 3.66 5.49
N ILE A 27 -7.76 4.33 4.58
CA ILE A 27 -7.76 5.81 4.50
C ILE A 27 -9.18 6.33 4.24
N ARG A 28 -9.92 5.69 3.35
CA ARG A 28 -11.31 6.07 3.04
C ARG A 28 -12.29 5.80 4.19
N ALA A 29 -11.99 4.81 5.03
CA ALA A 29 -12.73 4.53 6.27
C ALA A 29 -12.39 5.51 7.42
N GLY A 30 -11.49 6.47 7.20
CA GLY A 30 -11.08 7.47 8.20
C GLY A 30 -9.89 7.05 9.05
N VAL A 31 -9.21 5.94 8.72
CA VAL A 31 -7.98 5.55 9.42
C VAL A 31 -6.86 6.54 9.04
N PRO A 32 -6.13 7.08 10.02
CA PRO A 32 -5.05 8.02 9.74
C PRO A 32 -3.95 7.36 8.91
N ARG A 33 -3.50 8.08 7.87
CA ARG A 33 -2.42 7.64 6.95
C ARG A 33 -1.15 7.16 7.68
N GLN A 34 -0.88 7.71 8.86
CA GLN A 34 0.29 7.37 9.68
C GLN A 34 0.15 5.98 10.31
N GLN A 35 -1.06 5.60 10.73
CA GLN A 35 -1.37 4.26 11.22
C GLN A 35 -1.34 3.25 10.08
N VAL A 36 -1.87 3.62 8.90
CA VAL A 36 -1.76 2.79 7.69
C VAL A 36 -0.30 2.55 7.31
N ALA A 37 0.55 3.58 7.39
CA ALA A 37 1.99 3.45 7.12
C ALA A 37 2.72 2.53 8.11
N ILE A 38 2.31 2.50 9.38
CA ILE A 38 2.84 1.57 10.39
C ILE A 38 2.40 0.13 10.09
N ILE A 39 1.12 -0.07 9.76
CA ILE A 39 0.54 -1.40 9.46
C ILE A 39 1.25 -2.09 8.29
N TYR A 40 1.64 -1.33 7.27
CA TYR A 40 2.30 -1.87 6.07
C TYR A 40 3.79 -1.59 5.98
N ASP A 41 4.42 -1.06 7.03
CA ASP A 41 5.82 -0.61 6.99
C ASP A 41 6.13 0.31 5.79
N ALA A 42 5.13 1.10 5.37
CA ALA A 42 5.19 1.91 4.15
C ALA A 42 5.96 3.22 4.34
N GLY A 43 6.41 3.53 5.56
CA GLY A 43 6.96 4.82 5.96
C GLY A 43 8.26 4.78 6.76
N LEU A 44 8.97 3.64 6.76
CA LEU A 44 10.35 3.55 7.23
C LEU A 44 11.32 3.40 6.05
#